data_AF-A0A9E0PFU1-F1
#
_entry.id   AF-A0A9E0PFU1-F1
#
_cell.length_a   1.000
_cell.length_b   1.000
_cell.length_c   1.000
_cell.angle_alpha   90.00
_cell.angle_beta   90.00
_cell.angle_gamma   90.00
#
_symmetry.space_group_name_H-M   'P 1'
#
loop_
_entity.id
_entity.type
_entity.pdbx_description
1 polymer ?
#
loop_
_entity_poly.entity_id
_entity_poly.type
_entity_poly.pdbx_seq_one_letter_code
_entity_poly.pdbx_strand_id
1 'polypeptide(L)'
;MQQQVFEPNFLNLEFIFGAIYTFFGNLFSGGSVDFTQLINILVALFSILAILLIAIIIYTWVRIFEINKKEHAEHKALFAKEHVSEDPVRMTVVNPRWEQVQKHIRSDTPADWRLAILEADLMLEDLLVTLGYKEGTIGEKLKAIEPSDFPGHDRAWWAHRVRNNIAHQGSTYILGKAEARNTIDIFEEVFKANNYI
;
A
#
# COMPACT_ATOMS: atom_id res chain seq x y z
N MET A 1 3.00 -50.75 18.41
CA MET A 1 3.13 -49.47 19.12
C MET A 1 3.15 -48.39 18.05
N GLN A 2 2.15 -47.50 18.03
CA GLN A 2 2.07 -46.44 17.03
C GLN A 2 3.13 -45.39 17.33
N GLN A 3 4.03 -45.17 16.38
CA GLN A 3 5.05 -44.14 16.40
C GLN A 3 4.34 -42.80 16.17
N GLN A 4 4.42 -41.86 17.12
CA GLN A 4 3.88 -40.51 16.94
C GLN A 4 4.67 -39.82 15.82
N VAL A 5 3.98 -39.52 14.70
CA VAL A 5 4.55 -38.96 13.46
C VAL A 5 4.74 -37.43 13.55
N PHE A 6 4.45 -36.83 14.70
CA PHE A 6 4.58 -35.40 14.92
C PHE A 6 5.20 -35.16 16.30
N GLU A 7 6.52 -34.93 16.35
CA GLU A 7 7.07 -34.06 17.37
C GLU A 7 6.91 -32.63 16.85
N PRO A 8 5.97 -31.85 17.40
CA PRO A 8 5.80 -30.49 16.96
C PRO A 8 7.08 -29.70 17.25
N ASN A 9 7.66 -29.15 16.19
CA ASN A 9 8.84 -28.29 16.20
C ASN A 9 8.46 -26.91 16.77
N PHE A 10 7.93 -26.90 18.00
CA PHE A 10 7.67 -25.67 18.73
C PHE A 10 8.99 -25.00 19.10
N LEU A 11 8.92 -23.72 19.48
CA LEU A 11 10.02 -23.07 20.17
C LEU A 11 10.33 -23.88 21.44
N ASN A 12 11.36 -24.72 21.37
CA ASN A 12 11.71 -25.63 22.44
C ASN A 12 12.44 -24.83 23.54
N LEU A 13 11.67 -24.23 24.44
CA LEU A 13 12.19 -23.46 25.56
C LEU A 13 13.06 -24.33 26.46
N GLU A 14 12.68 -25.60 26.66
CA GLU A 14 13.47 -26.56 27.44
C GLU A 14 14.86 -26.76 26.84
N PHE A 15 14.96 -26.86 25.51
CA PHE A 15 16.23 -26.90 24.81
C PHE A 15 17.06 -25.62 25.00
N ILE A 16 16.44 -24.43 24.85
CA ILE A 16 17.14 -23.14 25.03
C ILE A 16 17.68 -23.01 26.46
N PHE A 17 16.83 -23.25 27.47
CA PHE A 17 17.23 -23.17 28.88
C PHE A 17 18.24 -24.26 29.25
N GLY A 18 18.09 -25.48 28.72
CA GLY A 18 19.03 -26.57 28.92
C GLY A 18 20.40 -26.30 28.32
N ALA A 19 20.46 -25.75 27.10
CA ALA A 19 21.70 -25.34 26.46
C ALA A 19 22.43 -24.25 27.25
N ILE A 20 21.69 -23.26 27.76
CA ILE A 20 22.23 -22.19 28.61
C ILE A 20 22.73 -22.78 29.95
N TYR A 21 21.92 -23.60 30.61
CA TYR A 21 22.24 -24.19 31.91
C TYR A 21 23.49 -25.08 31.85
N THR A 22 23.57 -25.97 30.87
CA THR A 22 24.73 -26.86 30.69
C THR A 22 26.01 -26.09 30.38
N PHE A 23 25.91 -25.03 29.57
CA PHE A 23 27.06 -24.16 29.29
C PHE A 23 27.58 -23.46 30.54
N PHE A 24 26.71 -22.76 31.27
CA PHE A 24 27.12 -22.06 32.49
C PHE A 24 27.59 -23.03 33.57
N GLY A 25 26.94 -24.20 33.70
CA GLY A 25 27.37 -25.25 34.62
C GLY A 25 28.81 -25.73 34.34
N ASN A 26 29.16 -25.95 33.08
CA ASN A 26 30.52 -26.35 32.70
C ASN A 26 31.53 -25.20 32.88
N LEU A 27 31.14 -23.96 32.58
CA LEU A 27 31.98 -22.78 32.77
C LEU A 27 32.34 -22.54 34.25
N PHE A 28 31.37 -22.65 35.16
CA PHE A 28 31.59 -22.40 36.59
C PHE A 28 32.23 -23.57 37.34
N SER A 29 32.10 -24.80 36.83
CA SER A 29 32.76 -25.98 37.41
C SER A 29 34.20 -26.17 36.91
N GLY A 30 34.69 -25.31 36.01
CA GLY A 30 36.02 -25.43 35.41
C GLY A 30 36.14 -26.57 34.40
N GLY A 31 35.01 -27.05 33.86
CA GLY A 31 34.96 -28.09 32.83
C GLY A 31 35.36 -27.57 31.45
N SER A 32 35.76 -28.48 30.56
CA SER A 32 36.01 -28.15 29.15
C SER A 32 34.69 -27.98 28.38
N VAL A 33 34.66 -27.01 27.48
CA VAL A 33 33.51 -26.79 26.58
C VAL A 33 33.74 -27.55 25.28
N ASP A 34 32.88 -28.52 24.99
CA ASP A 34 32.94 -29.30 23.75
C ASP A 34 32.28 -28.56 22.57
N PHE A 35 32.65 -28.94 21.34
CA PHE A 35 32.12 -28.35 20.10
C PHE A 35 30.59 -28.40 20.02
N THR A 36 29.96 -29.49 20.45
CA THR A 36 28.50 -29.64 20.47
C THR A 36 27.84 -28.60 21.39
N GLN A 37 28.46 -28.29 22.53
CA GLN A 37 27.93 -27.30 23.46
C GLN A 37 28.01 -25.89 22.85
N LEU A 38 29.11 -25.57 22.15
CA LEU A 38 29.24 -24.32 21.40
C LEU A 38 28.12 -24.16 20.36
N ILE A 39 27.84 -25.20 19.57
CA ILE A 39 26.76 -25.19 18.59
C ILE A 39 25.40 -24.98 19.26
N ASN A 40 25.11 -25.67 20.37
CA ASN A 40 23.83 -25.55 21.07
C ASN A 40 23.59 -24.12 21.61
N ILE A 41 24.63 -23.45 22.10
CA ILE A 41 24.53 -22.06 22.56
C ILE A 41 24.28 -21.12 21.38
N LEU A 42 24.99 -21.32 20.27
CA LEU A 42 24.77 -20.51 19.06
C LEU A 42 23.32 -20.66 18.58
N VAL A 43 22.80 -21.88 18.52
CA VAL A 43 21.39 -22.14 18.17
C VAL A 43 20.44 -21.46 19.16
N ALA A 44 20.73 -21.51 20.47
CA ALA A 44 19.93 -20.81 21.47
C ALA A 44 19.94 -19.28 21.28
N LEU A 45 21.11 -18.69 21.02
CA LEU A 45 21.25 -17.24 20.76
C LEU A 45 20.51 -16.81 19.49
N PHE A 46 20.65 -17.55 18.39
CA PHE A 46 19.94 -17.25 17.14
C PHE A 46 18.43 -17.40 17.29
N SER A 47 17.97 -18.36 18.08
CA SER A 47 16.54 -18.54 18.38
C SER A 47 15.98 -17.34 19.13
N ILE A 48 16.70 -16.85 20.15
CA ILE A 48 16.31 -15.63 20.89
C ILE A 48 16.30 -14.41 19.95
N LEU A 49 17.33 -14.26 19.12
CA LEU A 49 17.40 -13.17 18.14
C LEU A 49 16.22 -13.22 17.15
N ALA A 50 15.85 -14.40 16.66
CA ALA A 50 14.72 -14.57 15.77
C ALA A 50 13.40 -14.11 16.42
N ILE A 51 13.16 -14.44 17.69
CA ILE A 51 11.99 -13.97 18.43
C ILE A 51 11.97 -12.45 18.53
N LEU A 52 13.12 -11.83 18.86
CA LEU A 52 13.24 -10.37 18.93
C LEU A 52 12.95 -9.70 17.58
N LEU A 53 13.48 -10.24 16.49
CA LEU A 53 13.23 -9.73 15.15
C LEU A 53 11.75 -9.86 14.75
N ILE A 54 11.11 -10.99 15.06
CA ILE A 54 9.67 -11.18 14.82
C ILE A 54 8.85 -10.16 15.62
N ALA A 55 9.19 -9.94 16.90
CA ALA A 55 8.53 -8.95 17.73
C ALA A 55 8.68 -7.52 17.16
N ILE A 56 9.87 -7.17 16.65
CA ILE A 56 10.12 -5.89 15.97
C ILE A 56 9.26 -5.78 14.70
N ILE A 57 9.20 -6.83 13.87
CA ILE A 57 8.38 -6.83 12.65
C ILE A 57 6.90 -6.63 12.98
N ILE A 58 6.38 -7.33 14.00
CA ILE A 58 4.98 -7.18 14.44
C ILE A 58 4.76 -5.75 14.95
N TYR A 59 5.66 -5.22 15.77
CA TYR A 59 5.57 -3.86 16.29
C TYR A 59 5.56 -2.82 15.18
N THR A 60 6.48 -2.91 14.22
CA THR A 60 6.53 -1.97 13.10
C THR A 60 5.29 -2.09 12.23
N TRP A 61 4.80 -3.30 11.97
CA TRP A 61 3.57 -3.52 11.22
C TRP A 61 2.34 -2.90 11.89
N VAL A 62 2.16 -3.14 13.20
CA VAL A 62 1.09 -2.52 14.00
C VAL A 62 1.23 -1.00 13.98
N ARG A 63 2.44 -0.48 14.17
CA ARG A 63 2.70 0.96 14.19
C ARG A 63 2.38 1.62 12.85
N ILE A 64 2.75 0.99 11.73
CA ILE A 64 2.42 1.45 10.38
C ILE A 64 0.90 1.43 10.17
N PHE A 65 0.22 0.38 10.62
CA PHE A 65 -1.24 0.28 10.53
C PHE A 65 -1.95 1.37 11.35
N GLU A 66 -1.47 1.64 12.57
CA GLU A 66 -2.00 2.72 13.42
C GLU A 66 -1.79 4.10 12.80
N ILE A 67 -0.63 4.35 12.19
CA ILE A 67 -0.33 5.61 11.49
C ILE A 67 -1.26 5.78 10.30
N ASN A 68 -1.37 4.75 9.44
CA ASN A 68 -2.25 4.82 8.26
C ASN A 68 -3.72 5.03 8.64
N LYS A 69 -4.17 4.43 9.75
CA LYS A 69 -5.55 4.64 10.25
C LYS A 69 -5.76 6.07 10.76
N LYS A 70 -4.76 6.69 11.39
CA LYS A 70 -4.82 8.08 11.84
C LYS A 70 -4.74 9.06 10.69
N GLU A 71 -3.84 8.85 9.72
CA GLU A 71 -3.73 9.70 8.54
C GLU A 71 -5.03 9.69 7.74
N HIS A 72 -5.63 8.52 7.47
CA HIS A 72 -6.92 8.47 6.78
C HIS A 72 -8.06 9.06 7.61
N ALA A 73 -8.04 8.96 8.94
CA ALA A 73 -9.07 9.54 9.80
C ALA A 73 -8.92 11.07 9.95
N GLU A 74 -7.70 11.58 10.08
CA GLU A 74 -7.40 13.00 10.20
C GLU A 74 -7.58 13.72 8.86
N HIS A 75 -7.13 13.13 7.75
CA HIS A 75 -7.48 13.63 6.43
C HIS A 75 -9.00 13.64 6.27
N LYS A 76 -9.71 12.55 6.59
CA LYS A 76 -11.19 12.50 6.51
C LYS A 76 -11.91 13.48 7.45
N ALA A 77 -11.33 13.79 8.61
CA ALA A 77 -11.88 14.75 9.57
C ALA A 77 -11.57 16.21 9.20
N LEU A 78 -10.39 16.49 8.65
CA LEU A 78 -10.05 17.77 8.04
C LEU A 78 -10.93 18.01 6.79
N PHE A 79 -11.12 16.98 5.95
CA PHE A 79 -12.06 16.98 4.83
C PHE A 79 -13.50 17.24 5.30
N ALA A 80 -13.94 16.62 6.41
CA ALA A 80 -15.29 16.85 6.93
C ALA A 80 -15.49 18.25 7.55
N LYS A 81 -14.44 18.86 8.10
CA LYS A 81 -14.52 20.17 8.76
C LYS A 81 -14.33 21.35 7.80
N GLU A 82 -13.58 21.16 6.72
CA GLU A 82 -13.35 22.19 5.69
C GLU A 82 -14.57 22.35 4.75
N HIS A 83 -15.43 21.34 4.61
CA HIS A 83 -16.64 21.38 3.77
C HIS A 83 -17.91 21.93 4.47
N VAL A 84 -17.82 22.53 5.66
CA VAL A 84 -19.00 23.03 6.42
C VAL A 84 -19.11 24.57 6.44
N SER A 85 -18.15 25.32 5.89
CA SER A 85 -18.27 26.79 5.76
C SER A 85 -18.94 27.21 4.44
N GLU A 86 -20.26 27.38 4.54
CA GLU A 86 -21.20 28.24 3.79
C GLU A 86 -20.74 29.00 2.52
N ASP A 87 -21.38 28.70 1.39
CA ASP A 87 -22.08 29.70 0.54
C ASP A 87 -23.08 28.99 -0.42
N PRO A 88 -24.30 29.51 -0.67
CA PRO A 88 -25.30 28.84 -1.50
C PRO A 88 -25.09 29.21 -2.98
N VAL A 89 -24.05 28.68 -3.61
CA VAL A 89 -23.86 28.80 -5.06
C VAL A 89 -24.08 27.42 -5.67
N ARG A 90 -25.22 27.26 -6.35
CA ARG A 90 -25.60 26.17 -7.28
C ARG A 90 -24.98 24.81 -6.94
N MET A 91 -25.79 23.90 -6.36
CA MET A 91 -25.44 22.48 -6.18
C MET A 91 -25.11 21.80 -7.52
N THR A 92 -23.90 22.02 -8.04
CA THR A 92 -23.15 20.99 -8.72
C THR A 92 -22.69 20.05 -7.63
N VAL A 93 -23.04 18.77 -7.70
CA VAL A 93 -22.50 17.74 -6.81
C VAL A 93 -21.02 17.63 -7.13
N VAL A 94 -20.19 18.50 -6.55
CA VAL A 94 -18.75 18.50 -6.84
C VAL A 94 -18.15 17.30 -6.12
N ASN A 95 -17.57 16.38 -6.89
CA ASN A 95 -16.88 15.23 -6.33
C ASN A 95 -15.66 15.73 -5.53
N PRO A 96 -15.59 15.53 -4.20
CA PRO A 96 -14.52 16.09 -3.37
C PRO A 96 -13.13 15.55 -3.75
N ARG A 97 -13.04 14.37 -4.36
CA ARG A 97 -11.77 13.84 -4.88
C ARG A 97 -11.33 14.57 -6.14
N TRP A 98 -12.27 14.98 -6.99
CA TRP A 98 -11.95 15.77 -8.19
C TRP A 98 -11.36 17.14 -7.83
N GLU A 99 -11.86 17.79 -6.78
CA GLU A 99 -11.29 19.06 -6.31
C GLU A 99 -9.82 18.92 -5.87
N GLN A 100 -9.46 17.79 -5.28
CA GLN A 100 -8.08 17.49 -4.88
C GLN A 100 -7.18 17.27 -6.09
N VAL A 101 -7.63 16.50 -7.08
CA VAL A 101 -6.92 16.35 -8.37
C VAL A 101 -6.66 17.74 -8.98
N GLN A 102 -7.67 18.59 -9.00
CA GLN A 102 -7.60 19.96 -9.49
C GLN A 102 -6.61 20.83 -8.68
N LYS A 103 -6.56 20.67 -7.35
CA LYS A 103 -5.59 21.36 -6.49
C LYS A 103 -4.16 20.93 -6.81
N HIS A 104 -3.91 19.63 -6.97
CA HIS A 104 -2.59 19.10 -7.26
C HIS A 104 -2.09 19.51 -8.66
N ILE A 105 -2.93 19.49 -9.68
CA ILE A 105 -2.51 19.88 -11.04
C ILE A 105 -2.27 21.39 -11.19
N ARG A 106 -2.88 22.22 -10.33
CA ARG A 106 -2.65 23.67 -10.29
C ARG A 106 -1.29 24.06 -9.71
N SER A 107 -0.67 23.18 -8.92
CA SER A 107 0.65 23.40 -8.33
C SER A 107 1.75 23.59 -9.39
N ASP A 108 2.93 24.02 -8.95
CA ASP A 108 4.14 24.13 -9.77
C ASP A 108 5.14 22.99 -9.56
N THR A 109 4.77 21.94 -8.81
CA THR A 109 5.69 20.84 -8.49
C THR A 109 5.42 19.59 -9.33
N PRO A 110 6.46 18.97 -9.92
CA PRO A 110 6.30 17.70 -10.64
C PRO A 110 5.82 16.53 -9.76
N ALA A 111 5.99 16.62 -8.44
CA ALA A 111 5.51 15.61 -7.51
C ALA A 111 3.98 15.67 -7.40
N ASP A 112 3.42 16.87 -7.23
CA ASP A 112 1.98 17.08 -7.18
C ASP A 112 1.30 16.70 -8.51
N TRP A 113 1.92 16.97 -9.66
CA TRP A 113 1.35 16.56 -10.95
C TRP A 113 1.23 15.04 -11.09
N ARG A 114 2.24 14.30 -10.61
CA ARG A 114 2.19 12.83 -10.57
C ARG A 114 1.08 12.36 -9.64
N LEU A 115 0.96 12.99 -8.47
CA LEU A 115 -0.10 12.69 -7.51
C LEU A 115 -1.49 12.94 -8.11
N ALA A 116 -1.68 14.03 -8.85
CA ALA A 116 -2.94 14.33 -9.54
C ALA A 116 -3.34 13.20 -10.52
N ILE A 117 -2.38 12.71 -11.33
CA ILE A 117 -2.63 11.65 -12.31
C ILE A 117 -2.91 10.31 -11.63
N LEU A 118 -2.19 9.99 -10.55
CA LEU A 118 -2.43 8.77 -9.78
C LEU A 118 -3.83 8.78 -9.13
N GLU A 119 -4.21 9.89 -8.52
CA GLU A 119 -5.53 10.05 -7.89
C GLU A 119 -6.65 10.00 -8.92
N ALA A 120 -6.47 10.63 -10.09
CA ALA A 120 -7.42 10.55 -11.19
C ALA A 120 -7.57 9.10 -11.72
N ASP A 121 -6.49 8.34 -11.82
CA ASP A 121 -6.57 6.95 -12.28
C ASP A 121 -7.25 6.02 -11.23
N LEU A 122 -7.10 6.30 -9.93
CA LEU A 122 -7.88 5.64 -8.88
C LEU A 122 -9.37 5.97 -8.98
N MET A 123 -9.71 7.22 -9.30
CA MET A 123 -11.10 7.62 -9.56
C MET A 123 -11.69 6.90 -10.78
N LEU A 124 -10.88 6.66 -11.83
CA LEU A 124 -11.27 5.85 -12.99
C LEU A 124 -11.55 4.40 -12.58
N GLU A 125 -10.74 3.83 -11.70
CA GLU A 125 -11.01 2.49 -11.18
C GLU A 125 -12.37 2.39 -10.48
N ASP A 126 -12.69 3.35 -9.61
CA ASP A 126 -13.97 3.38 -8.93
C ASP A 126 -15.14 3.52 -9.90
N LEU A 127 -15.00 4.36 -10.94
CA LEU A 127 -15.99 4.46 -12.01
C LEU A 127 -16.20 3.12 -12.73
N LEU A 128 -15.13 2.39 -13.06
CA LEU A 128 -15.27 1.06 -13.69
C LEU A 128 -15.96 0.06 -12.76
N VAL A 129 -15.70 0.16 -11.44
CA VAL A 129 -16.35 -0.67 -10.43
C VAL A 129 -17.85 -0.34 -10.32
N THR A 130 -18.25 0.93 -10.40
CA THR A 130 -19.68 1.31 -10.39
C THR A 130 -20.42 0.85 -11.65
N LEU A 131 -19.72 0.73 -12.77
CA LEU A 131 -20.23 0.13 -14.02
C LEU A 131 -20.29 -1.41 -13.99
N GLY A 132 -19.83 -2.05 -12.92
CA GLY A 132 -19.95 -3.50 -12.71
C GLY A 132 -18.65 -4.30 -12.91
N TYR A 133 -17.54 -3.65 -13.27
CA TYR A 133 -16.24 -4.30 -13.50
C TYR A 133 -15.42 -4.33 -12.21
N LYS A 134 -15.70 -5.32 -11.35
CA LYS A 134 -15.13 -5.40 -9.98
C LYS A 134 -13.74 -6.02 -9.91
N GLU A 135 -13.45 -7.00 -10.74
CA GLU A 135 -12.23 -7.80 -10.68
C GLU A 135 -11.19 -7.36 -11.71
N GLY A 136 -9.92 -7.68 -11.44
CA GLY A 136 -8.80 -7.42 -12.33
C GLY A 136 -8.21 -6.01 -12.21
N THR A 137 -7.16 -5.76 -12.99
CA THR A 137 -6.52 -4.44 -13.10
C THR A 137 -7.35 -3.48 -13.96
N ILE A 138 -7.14 -2.16 -13.83
CA ILE A 138 -7.80 -1.16 -14.69
C ILE A 138 -7.61 -1.49 -16.18
N GLY A 139 -6.41 -1.93 -16.58
CA GLY A 139 -6.13 -2.35 -17.95
C GLY A 139 -6.92 -3.59 -18.39
N GLU A 140 -7.22 -4.52 -17.50
CA GLU A 140 -8.10 -5.67 -17.78
C GLU A 140 -9.57 -5.24 -17.85
N LYS A 141 -10.01 -4.40 -16.91
CA LYS A 141 -11.37 -3.82 -16.89
C LYS A 141 -11.66 -3.04 -18.18
N LEU A 142 -10.72 -2.20 -18.61
CA LEU A 142 -10.82 -1.47 -19.88
C LEU A 142 -10.80 -2.38 -21.11
N LYS A 143 -10.16 -3.57 -21.08
CA LYS A 143 -10.26 -4.54 -22.20
C LYS A 143 -11.62 -5.22 -22.24
N ALA A 144 -12.22 -5.44 -21.08
CA ALA A 144 -13.45 -6.18 -20.93
C ALA A 144 -14.70 -5.30 -21.15
N ILE A 145 -14.58 -3.98 -20.99
CA ILE A 145 -15.70 -3.06 -21.17
C ILE A 145 -16.03 -2.88 -22.64
N GLU A 146 -17.32 -2.95 -22.97
CA GLU A 146 -17.76 -2.71 -24.34
C GLU A 146 -17.78 -1.19 -24.59
N PRO A 147 -17.25 -0.68 -25.71
CA PRO A 147 -17.19 0.76 -25.97
C PRO A 147 -18.56 1.47 -25.94
N SER A 148 -19.66 0.73 -26.13
CA SER A 148 -21.03 1.24 -26.00
C SER A 148 -21.39 1.63 -24.57
N ASP A 149 -20.82 0.93 -23.59
CA ASP A 149 -21.18 1.04 -22.17
C ASP A 149 -20.29 2.05 -21.43
N PHE A 150 -19.23 2.52 -22.10
CA PHE A 150 -18.26 3.44 -21.53
C PHE A 150 -17.82 4.53 -22.51
N PRO A 151 -18.58 5.64 -22.58
CA PRO A 151 -18.18 6.83 -23.32
C PRO A 151 -16.78 7.30 -22.91
N GLY A 152 -15.89 7.40 -23.89
CA GLY A 152 -14.50 7.82 -23.64
C GLY A 152 -13.52 6.67 -23.37
N HIS A 153 -13.86 5.41 -23.69
CA HIS A 153 -12.97 4.25 -23.60
C HIS A 153 -11.51 4.53 -24.04
N ASP A 154 -11.31 4.97 -25.29
CA ASP A 154 -9.94 5.16 -25.83
C ASP A 154 -9.18 6.29 -25.11
N ARG A 155 -9.92 7.30 -24.64
CA ARG A 155 -9.39 8.41 -23.86
C ARG A 155 -8.93 7.96 -22.48
N ALA A 156 -9.76 7.18 -21.79
CA ALA A 156 -9.41 6.57 -20.52
C ALA A 156 -8.20 5.64 -20.66
N TRP A 157 -8.15 4.84 -21.74
CA TRP A 157 -7.01 4.00 -22.05
C TRP A 157 -5.72 4.81 -22.24
N TRP A 158 -5.79 5.91 -22.99
CA TRP A 158 -4.65 6.79 -23.20
C TRP A 158 -4.15 7.38 -21.87
N ALA A 159 -5.05 7.89 -21.03
CA ALA A 159 -4.69 8.49 -19.74
C ALA A 159 -4.10 7.44 -18.76
N HIS A 160 -4.69 6.25 -18.72
CA HIS A 160 -4.17 5.12 -17.94
C HIS A 160 -2.74 4.72 -18.35
N ARG A 161 -2.40 4.80 -19.65
CA ARG A 161 -1.02 4.56 -20.11
C ARG A 161 -0.03 5.59 -19.58
N VAL A 162 -0.41 6.87 -19.49
CA VAL A 162 0.43 7.91 -18.88
C VAL A 162 0.69 7.57 -17.41
N ARG A 163 -0.34 7.17 -16.67
CA ARG A 163 -0.17 6.68 -15.29
C ARG A 163 0.76 5.47 -15.22
N ASN A 164 0.61 4.50 -16.11
CA ASN A 164 1.46 3.31 -16.14
C ASN A 164 2.93 3.64 -16.44
N ASN A 165 3.19 4.63 -17.31
CA ASN A 165 4.56 5.11 -17.54
C ASN A 165 5.14 5.71 -16.26
N ILE A 166 4.38 6.52 -15.51
CA ILE A 166 4.82 7.05 -14.21
C ILE A 166 5.17 5.91 -13.24
N ALA A 167 4.34 4.87 -13.17
CA ALA A 167 4.57 3.75 -12.26
C ALA A 167 5.79 2.89 -12.64
N HIS A 168 5.96 2.56 -13.93
CA HIS A 168 7.05 1.69 -14.39
C HIS A 168 8.41 2.40 -14.50
N GLN A 169 8.41 3.66 -14.90
CA GLN A 169 9.64 4.42 -15.13
C GLN A 169 10.01 5.30 -13.92
N GLY A 170 9.07 5.55 -13.00
CA GLY A 170 9.32 6.25 -11.75
C GLY A 170 9.97 7.62 -11.96
N SER A 171 11.14 7.82 -11.35
CA SER A 171 11.92 9.06 -11.45
C SER A 171 12.51 9.34 -12.83
N THR A 172 12.63 8.32 -13.69
CA THR A 172 13.18 8.48 -15.05
C THR A 172 12.17 9.06 -16.03
N TYR A 173 10.87 8.99 -15.73
CA TYR A 173 9.84 9.62 -16.54
C TYR A 173 9.71 11.10 -16.20
N ILE A 174 10.12 11.94 -17.16
CA ILE A 174 10.05 13.39 -17.07
C ILE A 174 8.66 13.85 -17.48
N LEU A 175 7.75 13.91 -16.51
CA LEU A 175 6.41 14.43 -16.72
C LEU A 175 6.43 15.97 -16.78
N GLY A 176 6.09 16.51 -17.95
CA GLY A 176 5.94 17.96 -18.14
C GLY A 176 4.60 18.49 -17.63
N LYS A 177 4.54 19.77 -17.21
CA LYS A 177 3.28 20.39 -16.76
C LYS A 177 2.16 20.34 -17.80
N ALA A 178 2.51 20.55 -19.07
CA ALA A 178 1.57 20.52 -20.19
C ALA A 178 1.00 19.11 -20.42
N GLU A 179 1.86 18.09 -20.39
CA GLU A 179 1.46 16.69 -20.51
C GLU A 179 0.57 16.27 -19.34
N ALA A 180 0.94 16.68 -18.11
CA ALA A 180 0.14 16.41 -16.93
C ALA A 180 -1.24 17.04 -17.02
N ARG A 181 -1.33 18.32 -17.42
CA ARG A 181 -2.61 19.02 -17.60
C ARG A 181 -3.47 18.34 -18.65
N ASN A 182 -2.91 18.06 -19.82
CA ASN A 182 -3.63 17.35 -20.88
C ASN A 182 -4.14 15.98 -20.40
N THR A 183 -3.37 15.27 -19.58
CA THR A 183 -3.80 13.98 -19.01
C THR A 183 -4.98 14.15 -18.05
N ILE A 184 -4.95 15.17 -17.19
CA ILE A 184 -6.06 15.48 -16.28
C ILE A 184 -7.30 15.93 -17.05
N ASP A 185 -7.14 16.75 -18.10
CA ASP A 185 -8.25 17.20 -18.94
C ASP A 185 -8.95 16.01 -19.61
N ILE A 186 -8.18 15.01 -20.05
CA ILE A 186 -8.71 13.76 -20.61
C ILE A 186 -9.49 12.96 -19.56
N PHE A 187 -8.98 12.84 -18.33
CA PHE A 187 -9.74 12.22 -17.23
C PHE A 187 -11.04 12.99 -16.95
N GLU A 188 -11.00 14.32 -16.95
CA GLU A 188 -12.17 15.18 -16.73
C GLU A 188 -13.27 14.90 -17.75
N GLU A 189 -12.89 14.83 -19.03
CA GLU A 189 -13.83 14.51 -20.11
C GLU A 189 -14.46 13.13 -19.93
N VAL A 190 -13.68 12.12 -19.55
CA VAL A 190 -14.17 10.76 -19.29
C VAL A 190 -15.16 10.77 -18.12
N PHE A 191 -14.82 11.44 -17.02
CA PHE A 191 -15.70 11.48 -15.85
C PHE A 191 -17.00 12.23 -16.12
N LYS A 192 -16.94 13.36 -16.84
CA LYS A 192 -18.14 14.10 -17.27
C LYS A 192 -19.01 13.28 -18.20
N ALA A 193 -18.41 12.59 -19.17
CA ALA A 193 -19.15 11.76 -20.13
C ALA A 193 -19.90 10.60 -19.45
N ASN A 194 -19.43 10.16 -18.28
CA ASN A 194 -20.04 9.10 -17.49
C ASN A 194 -20.86 9.62 -16.29
N ASN A 195 -21.12 10.93 -16.20
CA ASN A 195 -21.82 11.59 -15.08
C ASN A 195 -21.23 11.26 -13.70
N TYR A 196 -19.91 11.07 -13.64
CA TYR A 196 -19.17 10.75 -12.41
C TYR A 196 -18.75 12.00 -11.63
N ILE A 197 -18.59 13.12 -12.33
CA ILE A 197 -18.32 14.47 -11.81
C ILE A 197 -19.21 15.50 -12.50
#